data_AF-A0A227JFX5-F1
#
_entry.id   AF-A0A227JFX5-F1
#
_cell.length_a   1.000
_cell.length_b   1.000
_cell.length_c   1.000
_cell.angle_alpha   90.00
_cell.angle_beta   90.00
_cell.angle_gamma   90.00
#
_symmetry.space_group_name_H-M   'P 1'
#
loop_
_entity.id
_entity.type
_entity.pdbx_description
1 polymer ?
#
loop_
_entity_poly.entity_id
_entity_poly.type
_entity_poly.pdbx_seq_one_letter_code
_entity_poly.pdbx_strand_id
1 'polypeptide(L)' 'MAYWLFKTEPDTFSIDTLRTQKVSCWEGVRNYQARNMMRDQVKVGDFVLIYHSSCKNVGVAGIAKVVREAYPDHFQFDP' A
#
# COMPACT_ATOMS: atom_id res chain seq x y z
N MET A 1 2.47 13.36 11.14
CA MET A 1 1.66 13.32 9.91
C MET A 1 2.63 13.37 8.74
N ALA A 2 2.95 12.20 8.19
CA ALA A 2 3.83 12.04 7.05
C ALA A 2 3.03 11.67 5.78
N TYR A 3 3.71 11.76 4.64
CA TYR A 3 3.17 11.37 3.34
C TYR A 3 4.06 10.28 2.74
N TRP A 4 3.43 9.25 2.19
CA TRP A 4 4.08 8.08 1.59
C TRP A 4 3.62 7.88 0.15
N LEU A 5 4.37 7.12 -0.63
CA LEU A 5 3.96 6.67 -1.96
C LEU A 5 4.08 5.17 -2.03
N PHE A 6 2.96 4.48 -2.21
CA PHE A 6 2.91 3.02 -2.34
C PHE A 6 2.55 2.66 -3.78
N LYS A 7 3.26 1.67 -4.33
CA LYS A 7 3.10 1.23 -5.72
C LYS A 7 2.30 -0.06 -5.79
N THR A 8 1.36 -0.12 -6.73
CA THR A 8 0.55 -1.29 -7.01
C THR A 8 0.25 -1.37 -8.49
N GLU A 9 0.05 -2.57 -9.01
CA GLU A 9 -0.40 -2.76 -10.39
C GLU A 9 -1.92 -2.67 -10.39
N PRO A 10 -2.54 -1.84 -11.25
CA PRO A 10 -3.99 -1.63 -11.20
C PRO A 10 -4.79 -2.90 -11.49
N ASP A 11 -4.22 -3.84 -12.25
CA ASP A 11 -4.88 -5.11 -12.58
C ASP A 11 -4.92 -6.07 -11.38
N THR A 12 -4.05 -5.88 -10.37
CA THR A 12 -4.04 -6.68 -9.14
C THR A 12 -4.77 -5.95 -8.01
N PHE A 13 -4.45 -4.69 -7.79
CA PHE A 13 -5.09 -3.86 -6.77
C PHE A 13 -5.08 -2.38 -7.19
N SER A 14 -6.23 -1.89 -7.65
CA SER A 14 -6.41 -0.49 -8.08
C SER A 14 -6.92 0.43 -6.96
N ILE A 15 -6.93 1.74 -7.22
CA ILE A 15 -7.56 2.72 -6.32
C ILE A 15 -9.08 2.52 -6.24
N ASP A 16 -9.71 2.03 -7.31
CA ASP A 16 -11.14 1.75 -7.35
C ASP A 16 -11.49 0.47 -6.58
N THR A 17 -10.58 -0.52 -6.59
CA THR A 17 -10.66 -1.68 -5.71
C THR A 17 -10.67 -1.24 -4.25
N LEU A 18 -9.73 -0.37 -3.85
CA LEU A 18 -9.70 0.19 -2.49
C LEU A 18 -10.96 1.02 -2.18
N ARG A 19 -11.44 1.84 -3.12
CA ARG A 19 -12.68 2.63 -2.96
C ARG A 19 -13.90 1.76 -2.69
N THR A 20 -13.94 0.58 -3.28
CA THR A 20 -15.02 -0.41 -3.10
C THR A 20 -14.87 -1.13 -1.76
N GLN A 21 -13.68 -1.66 -1.45
CA GLN A 21 -13.40 -2.40 -0.22
C GLN A 21 -13.38 -1.53 1.05
N LYS A 22 -13.20 -0.21 0.90
CA LYS A 22 -13.03 0.81 1.96
C LYS A 22 -11.76 0.68 2.78
N VAL A 23 -11.36 -0.54 3.12
CA VAL A 23 -10.14 -0.88 3.85
C VAL A 23 -9.57 -2.16 3.24
N SER A 24 -8.25 -2.18 3.03
CA SER A 24 -7.53 -3.38 2.60
C SER A 24 -6.16 -3.43 3.29
N CYS A 25 -5.59 -4.62 3.41
CA CYS A 25 -4.22 -4.79 3.89
C CYS A 25 -3.23 -4.50 2.78
N TRP A 26 -2.14 -3.80 3.11
CA TRP A 26 -1.02 -3.63 2.18
C TRP A 26 -0.04 -4.77 2.36
N GLU A 27 -0.15 -5.78 1.49
CA GLU A 27 0.61 -7.02 1.55
C GLU A 27 1.68 -7.10 0.46
N GLY A 28 2.36 -8.25 0.33
CA GLY A 28 3.22 -8.52 -0.82
C GLY A 28 4.57 -7.78 -0.82
N VAL A 29 4.86 -6.98 0.21
CA VAL A 29 6.14 -6.26 0.30
C VAL A 29 7.25 -7.24 0.68
N ARG A 30 8.11 -7.55 -0.29
CA ARG A 30 9.29 -8.43 -0.13
C ARG A 30 10.63 -7.69 -0.22
N ASN A 31 10.59 -6.36 -0.33
CA ASN A 31 11.78 -5.51 -0.26
C ASN A 31 12.10 -5.11 1.19
N TYR A 32 13.32 -5.35 1.65
CA TYR A 32 13.73 -5.09 3.03
C TYR A 32 13.65 -3.60 3.43
N GLN A 33 14.03 -2.68 2.55
CA GLN A 33 13.99 -1.24 2.84
C GLN A 33 12.53 -0.76 2.96
N ALA A 34 11.69 -1.12 1.99
CA ALA A 34 10.27 -0.77 2.02
C ALA A 34 9.57 -1.35 3.26
N ARG A 35 9.86 -2.61 3.60
CA ARG A 35 9.36 -3.25 4.82
C ARG A 35 9.79 -2.48 6.07
N ASN A 36 11.05 -2.08 6.18
CA ASN A 36 11.55 -1.34 7.33
C ASN A 36 10.89 0.05 7.42
N MET A 37 10.70 0.75 6.30
CA MET A 37 9.95 2.02 6.26
C MET A 37 8.51 1.85 6.78
N MET A 38 7.81 0.82 6.30
CA MET A 38 6.45 0.51 6.76
C MET A 38 6.37 0.17 8.25
N ARG A 39 7.33 -0.62 8.75
CA ARG A 39 7.37 -1.03 10.16
C ARG A 39 7.72 0.12 11.10
N ASP A 40 8.75 0.88 10.75
CA ASP A 40 9.38 1.81 11.70
C ASP A 40 8.75 3.21 11.63
N GLN A 41 8.29 3.63 10.45
CA GLN A 41 7.97 5.04 10.19
C GLN A 41 6.53 5.30 9.78
N VAL A 42 5.85 4.37 9.10
CA VAL A 42 4.45 4.56 8.70
C VAL A 42 3.55 4.45 9.92
N LYS A 43 2.76 5.50 10.19
CA LYS A 43 1.87 5.57 11.38
C LYS A 43 0.41 5.72 10.99
N VAL A 44 -0.48 5.26 11.88
CA VAL A 44 -1.92 5.49 11.73
C VAL A 44 -2.17 6.99 11.62
N GLY A 45 -2.98 7.37 10.62
CA GLY A 45 -3.24 8.77 10.33
C GLY A 45 -2.49 9.32 9.14
N ASP A 46 -1.31 8.76 8.81
CA ASP A 46 -0.52 9.19 7.66
C ASP A 46 -1.28 8.98 6.34
N PHE A 47 -0.92 9.78 5.34
CA PHE A 47 -1.49 9.67 4.00
C PHE A 47 -0.55 8.95 3.04
N VAL A 48 -1.15 8.19 2.11
CA VAL A 48 -0.45 7.39 1.12
C VAL A 48 -0.96 7.76 -0.26
N LEU A 49 -0.06 8.19 -1.15
CA LEU A 49 -0.32 8.29 -2.58
C LEU A 49 -0.31 6.88 -3.17
N ILE A 50 -1.44 6.46 -3.74
CA ILE A 50 -1.54 5.18 -4.46
C ILE A 50 -1.05 5.41 -5.89
N TYR A 51 0.09 4.80 -6.20
CA TYR A 51 0.74 4.92 -7.50
C TYR A 51 0.51 3.64 -8.31
N HIS A 52 -0.15 3.78 -9.46
CA HIS A 52 -0.31 2.69 -10.43
C HIS A 52 0.98 2.53 -11.21
N SER A 53 1.63 1.38 -11.04
CA SER A 53 2.84 0.95 -11.75
C SER A 53 2.54 -0.15 -12.77
N SER A 54 3.52 -0.47 -13.62
CA SER A 54 3.48 -1.60 -14.57
C SER A 54 2.24 -1.64 -15.48
N CYS A 55 1.66 -0.49 -15.81
CA CYS A 55 0.46 -0.39 -16.64
C CYS A 55 0.62 0.69 -17.71
N LYS A 56 -0.34 0.78 -18.63
CA LYS A 56 -0.30 1.77 -19.73
C LYS A 56 -0.32 3.22 -19.23
N ASN A 57 -1.08 3.48 -18.17
CA ASN A 57 -1.27 4.80 -17.60
C ASN A 57 -0.64 4.87 -16.20
N VAL A 58 0.68 5.00 -16.16
CA VAL A 58 1.45 5.04 -14.91
C VAL A 58 1.28 6.40 -14.22
N GLY A 59 1.05 6.41 -12.91
CA GLY A 59 0.95 7.67 -12.15
C GLY A 59 0.25 7.53 -10.79
N VAL A 60 0.13 8.66 -10.09
CA VAL A 60 -0.67 8.72 -8.85
C VAL A 60 -2.15 8.69 -9.21
N ALA A 61 -2.85 7.66 -8.75
CA ALA A 61 -4.27 7.45 -9.04
C ALA A 61 -5.19 7.96 -7.91
N GLY A 62 -4.66 8.18 -6.71
CA GLY A 62 -5.42 8.73 -5.59
C GLY A 62 -4.66 8.75 -4.28
N ILE A 63 -5.39 9.04 -3.19
CA ILE A 63 -4.86 9.13 -1.83
C ILE A 63 -5.63 8.14 -0.93
N ALA A 64 -4.90 7.44 -0.07
CA ALA A 64 -5.42 6.62 1.01
C ALA A 64 -4.90 7.12 2.36
N LYS A 65 -5.53 6.67 3.45
CA LYS A 65 -5.10 6.96 4.82
C LYS A 65 -4.71 5.66 5.51
N VAL A 66 -3.60 5.67 6.25
CA VAL A 66 -3.18 4.52 7.06
C VAL A 66 -4.14 4.37 8.24
N VAL A 67 -4.82 3.23 8.30
CA VAL A 67 -5.78 2.90 9.37
C VAL A 67 -5.24 1.90 10.38
N ARG A 68 -4.11 1.24 10.09
CA ARG A 68 -3.42 0.31 10.98
C ARG A 68 -1.92 0.33 10.73
N GLU A 69 -1.10 0.27 11.78
CA GLU A 69 0.36 0.14 11.68
C GLU A 69 0.76 -1.27 11.22
N ALA A 70 2.04 -1.46 10.88
CA ALA A 70 2.55 -2.72 10.40
C ALA A 70 2.27 -3.90 11.36
N TYR A 71 1.94 -5.04 10.76
CA TYR A 71 1.75 -6.33 11.43
C TYR A 71 2.28 -7.45 10.50
N PRO A 72 2.49 -8.68 11.00
CA PRO A 72 2.96 -9.78 10.16
C PRO A 72 2.04 -10.02 8.97
N ASP A 73 2.60 -10.00 7.76
CA ASP A 73 1.89 -10.35 6.52
C ASP A 73 1.57 -11.85 6.53
N HIS A 74 0.29 -12.22 6.55
CA HIS A 74 -0.11 -13.62 6.65
C HIS A 74 0.11 -14.38 5.33
N PHE A 75 0.11 -13.68 4.19
CA PHE A 75 0.40 -14.28 2.88
C PHE A 75 1.86 -14.75 2.75
N GLN A 76 2.76 -14.36 3.66
CA GLN A 76 4.14 -14.87 3.64
C GLN A 76 4.23 -16.36 4.00
N PHE A 77 3.20 -16.92 4.65
CA PHE A 77 3.14 -18.31 5.08
C PHE A 77 2.16 -19.16 4.26
N ASP A 78 1.48 -18.54 3.27
CA ASP A 78 0.55 -19.23 2.38
C ASP A 78 1.34 -19.77 1.15
N PRO A 79 1.39 -21.11 0.94
CA PRO A 79 2.17 -21.73 -0.13
C PRO A 79 1.64 -21.46 -1.55
#